data_AF-A0AAD9SNY8-F1
#
_entry.id   AF-A0AAD9SNY8-F1
#
_cell.length_a   1.000
_cell.length_b   1.000
_cell.length_c   1.000
_cell.angle_alpha   90.00
_cell.angle_beta   90.00
_cell.angle_gamma   90.00
#
_symmetry.space_group_name_H-M   'P 1'
#
loop_
_entity.id
_entity.type
_entity.pdbx_description
1 polymer ?
#
loop_
_entity_poly.entity_id
_entity_poly.type
_entity_poly.pdbx_seq_one_letter_code
_entity_poly.pdbx_strand_id
1 'polypeptide(L)'
;MIPTSGVMDLPPGIDVNPETLVGALGIAGLAAYFSFYGFVKEPRAGKTFWGIDVYYYCVGGEQLETTLTRMKDYGQIIASGMISTYHQPWALRTALHIVYKRLSVHGFICSNPHLLQKYMPTLPMDMATWLVQGKVKTKEEVVKGIENAPEAMLKMWTGDKFGKLVIEV
;
A
#
# COMPACT_ATOMS: atom_id res chain seq x y z
N MET A 1 8.77 26.09 1.20
CA MET A 1 7.92 26.04 2.42
C MET A 1 6.89 24.96 2.18
N ILE A 2 7.12 23.75 2.68
CA ILE A 2 6.23 22.59 2.45
C ILE A 2 5.06 22.73 3.44
N PRO A 3 3.78 22.63 3.00
CA PRO A 3 2.64 22.86 3.89
C PRO A 3 2.65 21.90 5.08
N THR A 4 2.59 22.45 6.28
CA THR A 4 2.67 21.75 7.58
C THR A 4 1.38 21.03 8.00
N SER A 5 0.40 20.91 7.10
CA SER A 5 -0.82 20.12 7.29
C SER A 5 -0.96 19.14 6.14
N GLY A 6 -0.21 18.03 6.19
CA GLY A 6 -0.13 17.00 5.15
C GLY A 6 -1.38 16.11 5.03
N VAL A 7 -2.56 16.72 4.90
CA VAL A 7 -3.79 16.04 4.48
C VAL A 7 -4.20 16.71 3.17
N MET A 8 -3.99 16.02 2.04
CA MET A 8 -4.64 16.41 0.79
C MET A 8 -6.12 16.05 0.90
N ASP A 9 -7.00 17.01 0.65
CA ASP A 9 -8.41 16.71 0.46
C ASP A 9 -8.57 15.88 -0.82
N LEU A 10 -9.54 14.96 -0.81
CA LEU A 10 -9.91 14.22 -2.01
C LEU A 10 -10.39 15.18 -3.11
N PRO A 11 -10.06 14.92 -4.39
CA PRO A 11 -10.69 15.61 -5.50
C PRO A 11 -12.22 15.59 -5.36
N PRO A 12 -12.93 16.70 -5.64
CA PRO A 12 -14.38 16.75 -5.56
C PRO A 12 -15.03 15.62 -6.39
N GLY A 13 -15.95 14.87 -5.79
CA GLY A 13 -16.68 13.77 -6.45
C GLY A 13 -16.16 12.35 -6.19
N ILE A 14 -15.16 12.19 -5.32
CA ILE A 14 -14.66 10.88 -4.89
C ILE A 14 -15.26 10.51 -3.52
N ASP A 15 -16.28 9.65 -3.52
CA ASP A 15 -16.87 9.04 -2.33
C ASP A 15 -16.34 7.60 -2.19
N VAL A 16 -15.38 7.36 -1.29
CA VAL A 16 -14.79 6.03 -1.10
C VAL A 16 -15.28 5.44 0.21
N ASN A 17 -16.23 4.51 0.13
CA ASN A 17 -16.68 3.73 1.28
C ASN A 17 -15.47 2.98 1.88
N PRO A 18 -15.24 3.01 3.20
CA PRO A 18 -14.20 2.23 3.88
C PRO A 18 -14.19 0.72 3.56
N GLU A 19 -15.34 0.13 3.21
CA GLU A 19 -15.44 -1.27 2.75
C GLU A 19 -14.80 -1.47 1.37
N THR A 20 -14.75 -0.44 0.54
CA THR A 20 -14.02 -0.44 -0.74
C THR A 20 -12.50 -0.44 -0.56
N LEU A 21 -12.00 -0.26 0.67
CA LEU A 21 -10.58 -0.34 1.04
C LEU A 21 -10.10 -1.79 1.26
N VAL A 22 -11.03 -2.74 1.12
CA VAL A 22 -10.73 -4.15 0.92
C VAL A 22 -10.13 -4.27 -0.47
N GLY A 23 -8.80 -4.41 -0.53
CA GLY A 23 -8.09 -4.60 -1.80
C GLY A 23 -8.52 -5.90 -2.49
N ALA A 24 -8.02 -6.13 -3.70
CA ALA A 24 -8.34 -7.27 -4.57
C ALA A 24 -8.24 -8.68 -3.93
N LEU A 25 -7.69 -8.79 -2.71
CA LEU A 25 -7.55 -10.02 -1.94
C LEU A 25 -8.67 -10.26 -0.90
N GLY A 26 -9.70 -9.41 -0.80
CA GLY A 26 -10.72 -9.58 0.24
C GLY A 26 -10.20 -9.28 1.66
N ILE A 27 -9.00 -8.69 1.75
CA ILE A 27 -8.33 -8.26 2.98
C ILE A 27 -8.35 -6.73 2.98
N ALA A 28 -8.63 -6.10 4.12
CA ALA A 28 -8.48 -4.67 4.33
C ALA A 28 -7.00 -4.25 4.11
N GLY A 29 -6.60 -4.12 2.86
CA GLY A 29 -5.25 -3.83 2.40
C GLY A 29 -4.97 -2.35 2.50
N LEU A 30 -4.89 -1.83 3.72
CA LEU A 30 -4.59 -0.42 4.07
C LEU A 30 -3.18 0.06 3.63
N ALA A 31 -2.46 -0.71 2.83
CA ALA A 31 -1.04 -0.58 2.56
C ALA A 31 -0.64 0.76 1.92
N ALA A 32 -1.45 1.26 0.99
CA ALA A 32 -1.16 2.48 0.22
C ALA A 32 -2.11 3.65 0.53
N TYR A 33 -3.12 3.44 1.38
CA TYR A 33 -4.17 4.44 1.57
C TYR A 33 -3.89 5.42 2.73
N PHE A 34 -3.04 5.04 3.69
CA PHE A 34 -2.53 5.98 4.72
C PHE A 34 -1.77 7.16 4.12
N SER A 35 -1.17 7.01 2.94
CA SER A 35 -0.56 8.12 2.20
C SER A 35 -1.57 9.05 1.53
N PHE A 36 -2.80 8.61 1.24
CA PHE A 36 -3.81 9.42 0.56
C PHE A 36 -4.62 10.32 1.49
N TYR A 37 -4.87 9.92 2.74
CA TYR A 37 -5.73 10.66 3.69
C TYR A 37 -4.95 11.38 4.78
N GLY A 38 -3.63 11.49 4.60
CA GLY A 38 -2.72 12.03 5.58
C GLY A 38 -2.45 11.08 6.73
N PHE A 39 -1.23 11.17 7.24
CA PHE A 39 -0.78 10.35 8.33
C PHE A 39 -1.29 10.90 9.67
N VAL A 40 -2.28 10.22 10.26
CA VAL A 40 -2.79 10.58 11.59
C VAL A 40 -1.87 9.97 12.66
N LYS A 41 -0.86 10.75 13.09
CA LYS A 41 0.11 10.35 14.14
C LYS A 41 -0.60 10.01 15.45
N GLU A 42 -1.38 10.97 15.96
CA GLU A 42 -2.16 10.82 17.17
C GLU A 42 -3.57 10.31 16.87
N PRO A 43 -4.08 9.29 17.60
CA PRO A 43 -5.42 8.77 17.36
C PRO A 43 -6.52 9.83 17.41
N ARG A 44 -7.43 9.80 16.43
CA ARG A 44 -8.60 10.68 16.34
C ARG A 44 -9.85 9.87 16.05
N ALA A 45 -10.92 10.12 16.81
CA ALA A 45 -12.21 9.47 16.60
C ALA A 45 -12.69 9.67 15.14
N GLY A 46 -13.15 8.59 14.51
CA GLY A 46 -13.63 8.59 13.12
C GLY A 46 -12.54 8.75 12.03
N LYS A 47 -11.27 8.96 12.41
CA LYS A 47 -10.15 9.14 11.46
C LYS A 47 -9.00 8.14 11.65
N THR A 48 -9.05 7.35 12.72
CA THR A 48 -8.01 6.38 13.04
C THR A 48 -8.58 4.98 13.06
N PHE A 49 -8.04 4.13 12.20
CA PHE A 49 -8.32 2.70 12.21
C PHE A 49 -7.65 2.04 13.42
N TRP A 50 -8.42 1.21 14.11
CA TRP A 50 -7.96 0.39 15.23
C TRP A 50 -8.33 -1.05 14.98
N GLY A 51 -7.54 -1.95 15.54
CA GLY A 51 -7.85 -3.37 15.53
C GLY A 51 -7.54 -4.05 14.20
N ILE A 52 -6.38 -3.74 13.62
CA ILE A 52 -5.96 -4.29 12.32
C ILE A 52 -5.57 -5.76 12.48
N ASP A 53 -6.29 -6.67 11.81
CA ASP A 53 -6.00 -8.11 11.80
C ASP A 53 -4.88 -8.47 10.82
N VAL A 54 -4.90 -7.89 9.61
CA VAL A 54 -3.89 -8.14 8.58
C VAL A 54 -3.39 -6.81 8.01
N TYR A 55 -2.07 -6.68 7.90
CA TYR A 55 -1.40 -5.53 7.32
C TYR A 55 -0.53 -5.94 6.13
N TYR A 56 -0.91 -5.50 4.93
CA TYR A 56 -0.04 -5.60 3.76
C TYR A 56 0.93 -4.41 3.74
N TYR A 57 2.21 -4.69 3.63
CA TYR A 57 3.29 -3.77 3.96
C TYR A 57 4.16 -3.46 2.73
N CYS A 58 4.13 -2.20 2.27
CA CYS A 58 4.91 -1.73 1.09
C CYS A 58 5.74 -0.46 1.35
N VAL A 59 5.43 0.31 2.40
CA VAL A 59 5.94 1.67 2.57
C VAL A 59 7.06 1.75 3.58
N GLY A 60 6.93 1.16 4.76
CA GLY A 60 7.94 1.31 5.81
C GLY A 60 7.77 2.54 6.68
N GLY A 61 8.84 2.87 7.38
CA GLY A 61 8.97 4.10 8.13
C GLY A 61 7.89 4.30 9.19
N GLU A 62 7.45 5.54 9.30
CA GLU A 62 6.43 5.97 10.26
C GLU A 62 5.11 5.21 10.10
N GLN A 63 4.74 4.83 8.86
CA GLN A 63 3.52 4.08 8.59
C GLN A 63 3.53 2.70 9.23
N LEU A 64 4.66 1.99 9.14
CA LEU A 64 4.82 0.72 9.85
C LEU A 64 4.72 0.92 11.35
N GLU A 65 5.43 1.91 11.88
CA GLU A 65 5.49 2.14 13.32
C GLU A 65 4.10 2.37 13.93
N THR A 66 3.30 3.20 13.28
CA THR A 66 1.95 3.51 13.73
C THR A 66 0.98 2.37 13.49
N THR A 67 1.17 1.58 12.45
CA THR A 67 0.33 0.41 12.22
C THR A 67 0.54 -0.63 13.32
N LEU A 68 1.78 -0.90 13.71
CA LEU A 68 2.13 -1.85 14.77
C LEU A 68 1.43 -1.54 16.11
N THR A 69 1.28 -0.27 16.47
CA THR A 69 0.59 0.12 17.71
C THR A 69 -0.92 -0.16 17.65
N ARG A 70 -1.50 -0.23 16.43
CA ARG A 70 -2.94 -0.35 16.16
C ARG A 70 -3.38 -1.76 15.75
N MET A 71 -2.46 -2.70 15.57
CA MET A 71 -2.77 -4.10 15.26
C MET A 71 -3.44 -4.83 16.43
N LYS A 72 -4.26 -5.83 16.11
CA LYS A 72 -4.78 -6.79 17.10
C LYS A 72 -3.70 -7.77 17.52
N ASP A 73 -3.94 -8.41 18.66
CA ASP A 73 -3.20 -9.60 19.05
C ASP A 73 -3.33 -10.69 17.97
N TYR A 74 -2.24 -11.39 17.70
CA TYR A 74 -2.10 -12.42 16.67
C TYR A 74 -2.31 -11.91 15.22
N GLY A 75 -2.23 -10.60 15.01
CA GLY A 75 -2.31 -10.02 13.68
C GLY A 75 -1.17 -10.46 12.75
N GLN A 76 -1.40 -10.38 11.45
CA GLN A 76 -0.49 -10.83 10.40
C GLN A 76 0.03 -9.66 9.56
N ILE A 77 1.32 -9.64 9.28
CA ILE A 77 1.98 -8.66 8.43
C ILE A 77 2.55 -9.36 7.21
N ILE A 78 2.14 -8.93 6.02
CA ILE A 78 2.64 -9.44 4.73
C ILE A 78 3.55 -8.37 4.13
N ALA A 79 4.85 -8.61 4.15
CA ALA A 79 5.88 -7.66 3.77
C ALA A 79 6.30 -7.78 2.30
N SER A 80 5.87 -6.81 1.49
CA SER A 80 6.22 -6.68 0.07
C SER A 80 7.37 -5.72 -0.19
N GLY A 81 7.55 -4.67 0.62
CA GLY A 81 8.54 -3.63 0.36
C GLY A 81 8.56 -2.52 1.40
N MET A 82 9.53 -1.59 1.25
CA MET A 82 9.76 -0.48 2.17
C MET A 82 10.14 0.81 1.42
N ILE A 83 9.28 1.30 0.53
CA ILE A 83 9.66 2.40 -0.39
C ILE A 83 10.14 3.67 0.32
N SER A 84 9.64 3.97 1.52
CA SER A 84 10.06 5.13 2.32
C SER A 84 11.51 5.05 2.82
N THR A 85 12.08 3.84 2.87
CA THR A 85 13.42 3.60 3.44
C THR A 85 14.48 3.31 2.39
N TYR A 86 14.14 3.35 1.09
CA TYR A 86 15.08 3.01 0.02
C TYR A 86 16.24 3.99 -0.09
N HIS A 87 16.03 5.27 0.23
CA HIS A 87 17.10 6.28 0.20
C HIS A 87 17.68 6.58 1.58
N GLN A 88 16.97 6.26 2.66
CA GLN A 88 17.41 6.53 4.03
C GLN A 88 16.97 5.39 4.96
N PRO A 89 17.90 4.77 5.71
CA PRO A 89 17.56 3.75 6.68
C PRO A 89 16.57 4.26 7.74
N TRP A 90 15.69 3.38 8.22
CA TRP A 90 14.73 3.68 9.27
C TRP A 90 14.90 2.73 10.45
N ALA A 91 15.04 3.27 11.66
CA ALA A 91 15.08 2.49 12.89
C ALA A 91 13.65 2.23 13.40
N LEU A 92 13.24 0.96 13.47
CA LEU A 92 11.91 0.59 13.92
C LEU A 92 11.80 0.65 15.45
N ARG A 93 11.20 1.70 15.99
CA ARG A 93 11.13 1.96 17.45
C ARG A 93 10.00 1.18 18.13
N THR A 94 8.95 0.84 17.39
CA THR A 94 7.76 0.17 17.92
C THR A 94 7.80 -1.36 17.74
N ALA A 95 8.99 -1.93 17.47
CA ALA A 95 9.17 -3.37 17.23
C ALA A 95 8.67 -4.26 18.39
N LEU A 96 8.68 -3.75 19.64
CA LEU A 96 8.14 -4.47 20.80
C LEU A 96 6.66 -4.87 20.65
N HIS A 97 5.88 -4.15 19.84
CA HIS A 97 4.49 -4.55 19.56
C HIS A 97 4.39 -5.89 18.82
N ILE A 98 5.40 -6.26 18.02
CA ILE A 98 5.46 -7.59 17.38
C ILE A 98 5.45 -8.67 18.45
N VAL A 99 6.22 -8.48 19.52
CA VAL A 99 6.32 -9.41 20.64
C VAL A 99 5.05 -9.39 21.48
N TYR A 100 4.64 -8.22 21.98
CA TYR A 100 3.50 -8.12 22.90
C TYR A 100 2.18 -8.58 22.28
N LYS A 101 2.00 -8.31 20.98
CA LYS A 101 0.80 -8.71 20.25
C LYS A 101 0.96 -10.05 19.55
N ARG A 102 2.09 -10.75 19.68
CA ARG A 102 2.35 -12.06 19.04
C ARG A 102 2.09 -12.02 17.53
N LEU A 103 2.56 -10.98 16.87
CA LEU A 103 2.32 -10.76 15.45
C LEU A 103 3.13 -11.74 14.60
N SER A 104 2.54 -12.21 13.50
CA SER A 104 3.28 -12.90 12.45
C SER A 104 3.75 -11.90 11.40
N VAL A 105 5.02 -11.97 11.00
CA VAL A 105 5.59 -11.12 9.95
C VAL A 105 6.18 -12.00 8.87
N HIS A 106 5.66 -11.91 7.65
CA HIS A 106 6.08 -12.73 6.52
C HIS A 106 6.47 -11.87 5.32
N GLY A 107 7.73 -11.91 4.94
CA GLY A 107 8.23 -11.30 3.71
C GLY A 107 8.03 -12.20 2.50
N PHE A 108 7.76 -11.61 1.34
CA PHE A 108 7.73 -12.35 0.08
C PHE A 108 8.32 -11.52 -1.06
N ILE A 109 8.75 -12.21 -2.10
CA ILE A 109 9.21 -11.62 -3.36
C ILE A 109 8.38 -12.26 -4.48
N CYS A 110 7.69 -11.45 -5.28
CA CYS A 110 6.79 -11.96 -6.32
C CYS A 110 7.49 -12.83 -7.36
N SER A 111 8.78 -12.58 -7.63
CA SER A 111 9.62 -13.38 -8.53
C SER A 111 10.18 -14.66 -7.89
N ASN A 112 9.81 -14.99 -6.65
CA ASN A 112 10.21 -16.24 -6.02
C ASN A 112 9.72 -17.43 -6.87
N PRO A 113 10.62 -18.36 -7.27
CA PRO A 113 10.24 -19.47 -8.17
C PRO A 113 9.12 -20.35 -7.63
N HIS A 114 9.06 -20.59 -6.33
CA HIS A 114 8.01 -21.40 -5.72
C HIS A 114 6.64 -20.70 -5.81
N LEU A 115 6.58 -19.39 -5.57
CA LEU A 115 5.35 -18.61 -5.73
C LEU A 115 4.91 -18.56 -7.19
N LEU A 116 5.86 -18.32 -8.11
CA LEU A 116 5.57 -18.30 -9.54
C LEU A 116 5.01 -19.65 -10.00
N GLN A 117 5.69 -20.75 -9.69
CA GLN A 117 5.25 -22.10 -10.06
C GLN A 117 3.86 -22.42 -9.50
N LYS A 118 3.59 -21.99 -8.27
CA LYS A 118 2.32 -22.27 -7.58
C LYS A 118 1.15 -21.47 -8.15
N TYR A 119 1.34 -20.19 -8.46
CA TYR A 119 0.24 -19.27 -8.74
C TYR A 119 0.14 -18.80 -10.21
N MET A 120 1.24 -18.71 -10.95
CA MET A 120 1.21 -18.25 -12.35
C MET A 120 0.35 -19.08 -13.30
N PRO A 121 0.14 -20.40 -13.11
CA PRO A 121 -0.73 -21.17 -14.01
C PRO A 121 -2.19 -20.71 -14.01
N THR A 122 -2.71 -20.16 -12.90
CA THR A 122 -4.12 -19.75 -12.77
C THR A 122 -4.30 -18.24 -12.70
N LEU A 123 -3.33 -17.53 -12.09
CA LEU A 123 -3.44 -16.10 -11.79
C LEU A 123 -3.82 -15.23 -13.01
N PRO A 124 -3.26 -15.40 -14.23
CA PRO A 124 -3.66 -14.59 -15.37
C PRO A 124 -5.14 -14.73 -15.74
N MET A 125 -5.67 -15.97 -15.70
CA MET A 125 -7.07 -16.24 -16.02
C MET A 125 -8.02 -15.74 -14.94
N ASP A 126 -7.64 -15.91 -13.67
CA ASP A 126 -8.39 -15.39 -12.53
C ASP A 126 -8.49 -13.86 -12.58
N MET A 127 -7.35 -13.19 -12.81
CA MET A 127 -7.29 -11.73 -12.93
C MET A 127 -8.11 -11.22 -14.12
N ALA A 128 -8.01 -11.85 -15.30
CA ALA A 128 -8.83 -11.48 -16.47
C ALA A 128 -10.32 -11.62 -16.16
N THR A 129 -10.71 -12.70 -15.49
CA THR A 129 -12.10 -12.94 -15.06
C THR A 129 -12.57 -11.85 -14.11
N TRP A 130 -11.77 -11.47 -13.11
CA TRP A 130 -12.14 -10.45 -12.14
C TRP A 130 -12.18 -9.04 -12.74
N LEU A 131 -11.34 -8.74 -13.73
CA LEU A 131 -11.39 -7.49 -14.49
C LEU A 131 -12.70 -7.39 -15.29
N VAL A 132 -13.05 -8.44 -16.04
CA VAL A 132 -14.31 -8.48 -16.82
C VAL A 132 -15.54 -8.41 -15.91
N GLN A 133 -15.49 -9.07 -14.74
CA GLN A 133 -16.55 -9.01 -13.73
C GLN A 133 -16.59 -7.68 -12.95
N GLY A 134 -15.65 -6.77 -13.17
CA GLY A 134 -15.55 -5.50 -12.44
C GLY A 134 -15.17 -5.65 -10.96
N LYS A 135 -14.76 -6.85 -10.52
CA LYS A 135 -14.28 -7.13 -9.16
C LYS A 135 -12.90 -6.54 -8.91
N VAL A 136 -12.09 -6.41 -9.96
CA VAL A 136 -10.84 -5.66 -9.95
C VAL A 136 -10.99 -4.47 -10.88
N LYS A 137 -10.63 -3.29 -10.39
CA LYS A 137 -10.56 -2.06 -11.19
C LYS A 137 -9.11 -1.60 -11.24
N THR A 138 -8.60 -1.35 -12.43
CA THR A 138 -7.26 -0.80 -12.63
C THR A 138 -7.34 0.67 -13.01
N LYS A 139 -6.33 1.42 -12.60
CA LYS A 139 -6.10 2.80 -13.06
C LYS A 139 -4.66 2.91 -13.47
N GLU A 140 -4.45 3.48 -14.64
CA GLU A 140 -3.14 3.65 -15.24
C GLU A 140 -2.95 5.12 -15.60
N GLU A 141 -1.74 5.61 -15.38
CA GLU A 141 -1.27 6.88 -15.91
C GLU A 141 -0.26 6.55 -17.00
N VAL A 142 -0.63 6.86 -18.24
CA VAL A 142 0.17 6.54 -19.43
C VAL A 142 1.00 7.75 -19.83
N VAL A 143 2.31 7.60 -19.82
CA VAL A 143 3.28 8.58 -20.32
C VAL A 143 3.77 8.12 -21.69
N LYS A 144 3.65 8.95 -22.71
CA LYS A 144 4.06 8.60 -24.08
C LYS A 144 5.52 8.96 -24.31
N GLY A 145 6.27 8.11 -25.00
CA GLY A 145 7.66 8.33 -25.37
C GLY A 145 8.64 7.89 -24.27
N ILE A 146 9.63 7.10 -24.65
CA ILE A 146 10.68 6.59 -23.74
C ILE A 146 11.55 7.73 -23.20
N GLU A 147 11.68 8.82 -23.95
CA GLU A 147 12.38 10.04 -23.57
C GLU A 147 11.80 10.68 -22.29
N ASN A 148 10.52 10.45 -21.99
CA ASN A 148 9.84 10.97 -20.81
C ASN A 148 9.98 10.04 -19.59
N ALA A 149 10.71 8.93 -19.71
CA ALA A 149 10.95 8.00 -18.61
C ALA A 149 11.57 8.63 -17.34
N PRO A 150 12.53 9.58 -17.43
CA PRO A 150 13.10 10.21 -16.24
C PRO A 150 12.07 11.02 -15.45
N GLU A 151 11.20 11.76 -16.14
CA GLU A 151 10.12 12.53 -15.50
C GLU A 151 9.06 11.61 -14.88
N ALA A 152 8.68 10.56 -15.61
CA ALA A 152 7.78 9.52 -15.10
C ALA A 152 8.36 8.85 -13.83
N MET A 153 9.67 8.55 -13.82
CA MET A 153 10.32 8.00 -12.64
C MET A 153 10.28 8.97 -11.47
N LEU A 154 10.48 10.27 -11.70
CA LEU A 154 10.37 11.29 -10.64
C LEU A 154 8.95 11.34 -10.07
N LYS A 155 7.91 11.33 -10.91
CA LYS A 155 6.49 11.26 -10.49
C LYS A 155 6.21 10.08 -9.58
N MET A 156 6.80 8.92 -9.87
CA MET A 156 6.67 7.72 -9.03
C MET A 156 7.19 7.96 -7.61
N TRP A 157 8.29 8.71 -7.45
CA TRP A 157 8.90 8.99 -6.15
C TRP A 157 8.26 10.14 -5.40
N THR A 158 7.76 11.17 -6.11
CA THR A 158 7.05 12.28 -5.49
C THR A 158 5.63 11.89 -5.06
N GLY A 159 5.13 10.75 -5.54
CA GLY A 159 3.74 10.34 -5.34
C GLY A 159 2.75 11.11 -6.23
N ASP A 160 3.26 11.96 -7.12
CA ASP A 160 2.50 12.71 -8.13
C ASP A 160 2.15 11.82 -9.31
N LYS A 161 1.45 10.72 -9.02
CA LYS A 161 0.93 9.79 -10.00
C LYS A 161 -0.42 9.24 -9.56
N PHE A 162 -1.29 8.98 -10.52
CA PHE A 162 -2.59 8.36 -10.25
C PHE A 162 -2.65 6.93 -10.81
N GLY A 163 -2.53 5.95 -9.93
CA GLY A 163 -2.56 4.53 -10.30
C GLY A 163 -1.18 3.98 -10.70
N LYS A 164 -1.17 3.06 -11.66
CA LYS A 164 0.04 2.43 -12.20
C LYS A 164 0.60 3.31 -13.32
N LEU A 165 1.83 3.78 -13.13
CA LEU A 165 2.54 4.53 -14.16
C LEU A 165 3.06 3.55 -15.23
N VAL A 166 2.76 3.84 -16.50
CA VAL A 166 3.15 3.04 -17.67
C VAL A 166 3.75 3.97 -18.72
N ILE A 167 4.81 3.52 -19.39
CA ILE A 167 5.39 4.24 -20.53
C ILE A 167 4.97 3.53 -21.82
N GLU A 168 4.31 4.26 -22.70
CA GLU A 168 3.99 3.84 -24.07
C GLU A 168 5.17 4.24 -24.97
N VAL A 169 5.82 3.24 -25.57
CA VAL A 169 7.02 3.41 -26.42
C VAL A 169 6.63 3.39 -27.88
#